data_AF-A0ABD5KU90-F1
#
_entry.id   AF-A0ABD5KU90-F1
#
_cell.length_a   1.000
_cell.length_b   1.000
_cell.length_c   1.000
_cell.angle_alpha   90.00
_cell.angle_beta   90.00
_cell.angle_gamma   90.00
#
_symmetry.space_group_name_H-M   'P 1'
#
loop_
_entity.id
_entity.type
_entity.pdbx_description
1 polymer ?
#
loop_
_entity_poly.entity_id
_entity_poly.type
_entity_poly.pdbx_seq_one_letter_code
_entity_poly.pdbx_strand_id
1 'polypeptide(L)' 'MKNRLSNDQLKIVMNQLYSYLIKQGANQETAKDIVQEAVCKLLLHLESIDTDKYKSWLFKVAINLYYDHCRKKKNLSTW' A
#
# COMPACT_ATOMS: atom_id res chain seq x y z
N MET A 1 5.26 1.79 24.65
CA MET A 1 4.42 1.34 23.52
C MET A 1 5.15 0.23 22.78
N LYS A 2 4.72 -1.03 22.90
CA LYS A 2 5.32 -2.13 22.14
C LYS A 2 4.74 -2.10 20.72
N ASN A 3 5.61 -1.90 19.72
CA ASN A 3 5.28 -2.04 18.31
C ASN A 3 4.57 -3.39 18.08
N ARG A 4 3.28 -3.37 17.74
CA ARG A 4 2.51 -4.60 17.40
C ARG A 4 3.01 -5.23 16.10
N LEU A 5 3.72 -4.46 15.27
CA LEU A 5 4.36 -4.88 14.04
C LEU A 5 5.87 -4.74 14.16
N SER A 6 6.60 -5.85 14.01
CA SER A 6 8.05 -5.79 13.88
C SER A 6 8.46 -5.27 12.50
N ASN A 7 9.64 -4.68 12.40
CA ASN A 7 10.20 -4.22 11.13
C ASN A 7 10.26 -5.35 10.09
N ASP A 8 10.55 -6.58 10.52
CA ASP A 8 10.60 -7.74 9.62
C ASP A 8 9.21 -8.11 9.07
N GLN A 9 8.18 -8.09 9.91
CA GLN A 9 6.80 -8.33 9.47
C GLN A 9 6.35 -7.24 8.49
N LEU A 10 6.70 -5.98 8.77
CA LEU A 10 6.39 -4.88 7.89
C LEU A 10 7.07 -5.04 6.52
N LYS A 11 8.37 -5.40 6.50
CA LYS A 11 9.13 -5.64 5.28
C LYS A 11 8.56 -6.78 4.44
N ILE A 12 8.14 -7.88 5.08
CA ILE A 12 7.48 -9.00 4.38
C ILE A 12 6.20 -8.53 3.69
N VAL A 13 5.34 -7.81 4.41
CA VAL A 13 4.05 -7.35 3.87
C VAL A 13 4.26 -6.28 2.79
N MET A 14 5.24 -5.38 2.95
CA MET A 14 5.63 -4.42 1.93
C MET A 14 6.05 -5.10 0.62
N ASN A 15 6.88 -6.14 0.71
CA ASN A 15 7.31 -6.90 -0.46
C ASN A 15 6.14 -7.64 -1.12
N GLN A 16 5.26 -8.24 -0.34
CA GLN A 16 4.04 -8.89 -0.85
C GLN A 16 3.15 -7.89 -1.60
N LEU A 17 2.97 -6.70 -1.02
CA LEU A 17 2.16 -5.64 -1.62
C LEU A 17 2.79 -5.08 -2.89
N TYR A 18 4.11 -4.87 -2.88
CA TYR A 18 4.87 -4.48 -4.08
C TYR A 18 4.68 -5.49 -5.21
N SER A 19 4.95 -6.78 -4.95
CA SER A 19 4.77 -7.84 -5.94
C SER A 19 3.33 -7.93 -6.45
N TYR A 20 2.35 -7.69 -5.58
CA TYR A 20 0.94 -7.65 -5.98
C TYR A 20 0.67 -6.48 -6.95
N LEU A 21 1.13 -5.27 -6.66
CA LEU A 21 0.93 -4.11 -7.54
C LEU A 21 1.63 -4.26 -8.89
N ILE A 22 2.84 -4.84 -8.91
CA ILE A 22 3.53 -5.18 -10.16
C ILE A 22 2.68 -6.14 -11.00
N LYS A 23 2.09 -7.19 -10.38
CA LYS A 23 1.19 -8.12 -11.07
C LYS A 23 -0.09 -7.45 -11.59
N GLN A 24 -0.56 -6.39 -10.93
CA GLN A 24 -1.71 -5.60 -11.38
C GLN A 24 -1.37 -4.64 -12.54
N GLY A 25 -0.08 -4.50 -12.91
CA GLY A 25 0.36 -3.65 -14.02
C GLY A 25 0.93 -2.30 -13.59
N ALA A 26 1.22 -2.08 -12.30
CA ALA A 26 2.02 -0.95 -11.89
C ALA A 26 3.46 -1.09 -12.39
N ASN A 27 4.10 0.02 -12.77
CA ASN A 27 5.55 0.02 -12.96
C ASN A 27 6.27 0.01 -11.60
N GLN A 28 7.59 -0.18 -11.60
CA GLN A 28 8.39 -0.31 -10.38
C GLN A 28 8.33 0.93 -9.47
N GLU A 29 8.38 2.13 -10.05
CA GLU A 29 8.37 3.39 -9.31
C GLU A 29 7.01 3.62 -8.66
N THR A 30 5.94 3.55 -9.45
CA THR A 30 4.56 3.68 -8.98
C THR A 30 4.23 2.65 -7.90
N ALA A 31 4.69 1.40 -8.04
CA ALA A 31 4.48 0.38 -7.01
C ALA A 31 5.22 0.72 -5.71
N LYS A 32 6.47 1.21 -5.77
CA LYS A 32 7.23 1.64 -4.58
C LYS A 32 6.56 2.80 -3.86
N ASP A 33 6.04 3.77 -4.61
CA ASP A 33 5.39 4.96 -4.06
C ASP A 33 4.09 4.58 -3.35
N ILE A 34 3.23 3.77 -4.00
CA ILE A 34 1.97 3.33 -3.42
C ILE A 34 2.19 2.47 -2.18
N VAL A 35 3.20 1.58 -2.19
CA VAL A 35 3.54 0.77 -1.00
C VAL A 35 3.94 1.68 0.15
N GLN A 36 4.81 2.65 -0.09
CA GLN A 36 5.24 3.59 0.95
C GLN A 36 4.07 4.40 1.49
N GLU A 37 3.23 4.97 0.62
CA GLU A 37 2.07 5.75 1.05
C GLU A 37 1.08 4.91 1.87
N ALA A 38 0.78 3.69 1.42
CA ALA A 38 -0.13 2.79 2.13
C ALA A 38 0.42 2.39 3.52
N VAL A 39 1.73 2.14 3.61
CA VAL A 39 2.40 1.81 4.88
C VAL A 39 2.44 3.00 5.83
N CYS A 40 2.73 4.21 5.34
CA CYS A 40 2.65 5.43 6.15
C CYS A 40 1.25 5.59 6.75
N LYS A 41 0.20 5.40 5.94
CA LYS A 41 -1.19 5.42 6.43
C LYS A 41 -1.46 4.33 7.47
N LEU A 42 -0.92 3.11 7.26
CA LEU A 42 -1.04 2.04 8.25
C LEU A 42 -0.40 2.42 9.58
N LEU A 43 0.82 2.97 9.57
CA LEU A 43 1.54 3.36 10.79
C LEU A 43 0.81 4.48 11.55
N LEU A 44 0.21 5.43 10.82
CA LEU A 44 -0.61 6.50 11.42
C LEU A 44 -1.90 6.00 12.08
N HIS A 45 -2.48 4.91 11.56
CA HIS A 45 -3.73 4.34 12.06
C HIS A 45 -3.53 3.01 12.80
N LEU A 46 -2.29 2.66 13.14
CA LEU A 46 -1.97 1.32 13.64
C LEU A 46 -2.67 1.00 14.97
N GLU A 47 -2.90 2.02 15.81
CA GLU A 47 -3.55 1.85 17.09
C GLU A 47 -5.06 1.57 16.99
N SER A 48 -5.70 2.05 15.91
CA SER A 48 -7.14 1.88 15.66
C SER A 48 -7.45 0.66 14.78
N ILE A 49 -6.43 0.07 14.16
CA ILE A 49 -6.58 -1.12 13.33
C ILE A 49 -6.41 -2.37 14.18
N ASP A 50 -7.39 -3.27 14.06
CA ASP A 50 -7.34 -4.58 14.68
C ASP A 50 -6.10 -5.36 14.19
N THR A 51 -5.38 -6.00 15.11
CA THR A 51 -4.06 -6.58 14.85
C THR A 51 -4.15 -7.75 13.87
N ASP A 52 -5.31 -8.40 13.75
CA ASP A 52 -5.53 -9.48 12.78
C ASP A 52 -5.95 -8.96 11.40
N LYS A 53 -6.32 -7.68 11.27
CA LYS A 53 -6.92 -7.12 10.05
C LYS A 53 -6.01 -6.15 9.29
N TYR A 54 -4.83 -5.84 9.83
CA TYR A 54 -3.95 -4.83 9.22
C TYR A 54 -3.56 -5.16 7.78
N LYS A 55 -3.30 -6.43 7.45
CA LYS A 55 -2.93 -6.84 6.07
C LYS A 55 -4.08 -6.54 5.10
N SER A 56 -5.29 -7.00 5.42
CA SER A 56 -6.47 -6.76 4.58
C SER A 56 -6.76 -5.27 4.40
N TRP A 57 -6.63 -4.49 5.49
CA TRP A 57 -6.78 -3.04 5.45
C TRP A 57 -5.71 -2.39 4.55
N LEU A 58 -4.44 -2.77 4.71
CA LEU A 58 -3.33 -2.23 3.93
C LEU A 58 -3.47 -2.52 2.43
N PHE A 59 -3.81 -3.76 2.07
CA PHE A 59 -4.05 -4.13 0.67
C PHE A 59 -5.21 -3.33 0.07
N LYS A 60 -6.30 -3.13 0.82
CA LYS A 60 -7.43 -2.29 0.38
C LYS A 60 -6.98 -0.85 0.11
N VAL A 61 -6.22 -0.26 1.02
CA VAL A 61 -5.72 1.12 0.87
C VAL A 61 -4.83 1.24 -0.37
N ALA A 62 -3.89 0.32 -0.57
CA ALA A 62 -2.98 0.34 -1.70
C ALA A 62 -3.67 0.13 -3.05
N ILE A 63 -4.68 -0.76 -3.11
CA ILE A 63 -5.48 -0.97 -4.32
C ILE A 63 -6.25 0.30 -4.68
N ASN A 64 -6.85 0.98 -3.69
CA ASN A 64 -7.53 2.25 -3.92
C ASN A 64 -6.55 3.30 -4.46
N LEU A 65 -5.38 3.43 -3.84
CA LEU A 65 -4.32 4.33 -4.31
C LEU A 65 -3.87 4.03 -5.75
N TYR A 66 -3.72 2.76 -6.09
CA TYR A 66 -3.38 2.34 -7.44
C TYR A 66 -4.45 2.71 -8.45
N TYR A 67 -5.72 2.42 -8.17
CA TYR A 67 -6.81 2.81 -9.06
C TYR A 67 -6.92 4.34 -9.19
N ASP A 68 -6.71 5.08 -8.11
CA ASP A 68 -6.70 6.55 -8.14
C ASP A 68 -5.57 7.08 -9.03
N HIS A 69 -4.37 6.50 -8.91
CA HIS A 69 -3.24 6.81 -9.79
C HIS A 69 -3.57 6.52 -11.26
N CYS A 70 -4.14 5.35 -11.56
CA CYS A 70 -4.55 4.99 -12.93
C CYS A 70 -5.60 5.93 -13.51
N ARG A 71 -6.60 6.35 -12.71
CA ARG A 71 -7.63 7.31 -13.15
C ARG A 71 -7.01 8.67 -13.48
N LYS A 72 -6.12 9.17 -12.63
CA LYS A 72 -5.41 10.44 -12.86
C LYS A 72 -4.54 10.41 -14.11
N LYS A 73 -3.81 9.30 -14.34
CA LYS A 73 -2.98 9.11 -15.54
C LYS A 73 -3.79 9.15 -16.84
N LYS A 74 -4.96 8.51 -16.86
CA LYS A 74 -5.88 8.56 -18.02
C LYS A 74 -6.43 9.97 -18.27
N ASN A 75 -6.74 10.71 -17.20
CA ASN A 75 -7.22 12.08 -17.35
C ASN A 75 -6.14 13.00 -17.93
N LEU A 76 -4.87 12.82 -17.56
CA LEU A 76 -3.73 13.59 -18.09
C LEU A 76 -3.42 13.30 -19.57
N SER A 77 -3.71 12.09 -20.07
CA SER A 77 -3.46 11.74 -21.48
C SER A 77 -4.54 12.24 -22.45
N THR A 78 -5.59 12.90 -21.95
CA THR A 78 -6.75 13.35 -22.75
C THR A 78 -6.82 14.88 -22.86
N TRP A 79 -5.76 15.58 -22.47
CA TRP A 79 -5.54 17.03 -22.70
C TRP A 79 -4.31 17.21 -23.58
#